data_AF-A0A2T4CWT4-F1
#
_entry.id   AF-A0A2T4CWT4-F1
#
_cell.length_a   1.000
_cell.length_b   1.000
_cell.length_c   1.000
_cell.angle_alpha   90.00
_cell.angle_beta   90.00
_cell.angle_gamma   90.00
#
_symmetry.space_group_name_H-M   'P 1'
#
loop_
_entity.id
_entity.type
_entity.pdbx_description
1 polymer ?
#
loop_
_entity_poly.entity_id
_entity_poly.type
_entity_poly.pdbx_seq_one_letter_code
_entity_poly.pdbx_strand_id
1 'polypeptide(L)'
;MNQILTTTNGKQIQTVTDLSGGRIGLPKGTNSEYIWWVYSVFYQVNTDQVDIIDLPISELGKALIDDKVDAIVTWQPWTNHFIAEYGDQLKQVEGSHVYSAKWLLVTTRKITE
;
A
#
# COMPACT_ATOMS: atom_id res chain seq x y z
N MET A 1 -0.04 2.13 9.84
CA MET A 1 1.22 1.99 9.09
C MET A 1 0.88 1.73 7.64
N ASN A 2 1.53 2.45 6.73
CA ASN A 2 1.37 2.28 5.28
C ASN A 2 2.14 1.06 4.84
N GLN A 3 1.61 0.32 3.87
CA GLN A 3 2.17 -0.96 3.50
C GLN A 3 1.66 -1.43 2.15
N ILE A 4 2.42 -2.32 1.54
CA ILE A 4 2.05 -3.01 0.30
C ILE A 4 1.71 -4.44 0.67
N LEU A 5 0.54 -4.91 0.22
CA LEU A 5 0.13 -6.29 0.37
C LEU A 5 0.14 -6.98 -1.00
N THR A 6 0.44 -8.27 -0.99
CA THR A 6 0.33 -9.15 -2.16
C THR A 6 -0.21 -10.51 -1.68
N THR A 7 -0.51 -11.44 -2.59
CA THR A 7 -1.03 -12.75 -2.21
C THR A 7 0.09 -13.76 -1.90
N THR A 8 -0.18 -14.73 -1.03
CA THR A 8 0.78 -15.79 -0.69
C THR A 8 1.01 -16.79 -1.84
N ASN A 9 -0.02 -17.07 -2.63
CA ASN A 9 0.00 -18.04 -3.74
C ASN A 9 0.17 -17.41 -5.13
N GLY A 10 0.22 -16.07 -5.24
CA GLY A 10 0.36 -15.35 -6.50
C GLY A 10 1.80 -15.26 -6.98
N LYS A 11 2.11 -14.17 -7.70
CA LYS A 11 3.49 -13.86 -8.12
C LYS A 11 4.45 -13.86 -6.91
N GLN A 12 5.69 -14.26 -7.17
CA GLN A 12 6.77 -14.27 -6.18
C GLN A 12 7.28 -12.83 -5.91
N ILE A 13 6.41 -11.99 -5.34
CA ILE A 13 6.73 -10.64 -4.86
C ILE A 13 7.15 -10.76 -3.40
N GLN A 14 8.42 -10.47 -3.09
CA GLN A 14 8.92 -10.45 -1.72
C GLN A 14 9.28 -9.04 -1.28
N THR A 15 9.83 -8.25 -2.20
CA THR A 15 10.35 -6.89 -1.98
C THR A 15 9.66 -5.89 -2.91
N VAL A 16 9.77 -4.60 -2.59
CA VAL A 16 9.22 -3.52 -3.45
C VAL A 16 9.79 -3.58 -4.87
N THR A 17 11.06 -3.99 -5.05
CA THR A 17 11.68 -4.11 -6.38
C THR A 17 11.06 -5.18 -7.26
N ASP A 18 10.47 -6.23 -6.66
CA ASP A 18 9.78 -7.32 -7.39
C ASP A 18 8.47 -6.86 -8.03
N LEU A 19 8.01 -5.64 -7.73
CA LEU A 19 6.80 -5.06 -8.31
C LEU A 19 7.01 -4.53 -9.73
N SER A 20 8.26 -4.44 -10.21
CA SER A 20 8.54 -4.05 -11.60
C SER A 20 7.91 -5.05 -12.58
N GLY A 21 7.24 -4.55 -13.63
CA GLY A 21 6.45 -5.38 -14.56
C GLY A 21 5.09 -5.82 -13.99
N GLY A 22 4.73 -5.39 -12.79
CA GLY A 22 3.51 -5.78 -12.09
C GLY A 22 2.35 -4.79 -12.24
N ARG A 23 1.15 -5.26 -11.85
CA ARG A 23 -0.07 -4.46 -11.72
C ARG A 23 -0.29 -4.11 -10.26
N ILE A 24 -0.37 -2.83 -9.91
CA ILE A 24 -0.57 -2.37 -8.54
C ILE A 24 -1.92 -1.68 -8.42
N GLY A 25 -2.76 -2.18 -7.52
CA GLY A 25 -4.03 -1.57 -7.16
C GLY A 25 -3.85 -0.48 -6.11
N LEU A 26 -4.32 0.73 -6.40
CA LEU A 26 -4.43 1.80 -5.41
C LEU A 26 -5.52 2.82 -5.82
N PRO A 27 -6.14 3.53 -4.87
CA PRO A 27 -7.03 4.64 -5.18
C PRO A 27 -6.22 5.89 -5.51
N LYS A 28 -6.31 6.37 -6.76
CA LYS A 28 -5.63 7.60 -7.20
C LYS A 28 -6.24 8.84 -6.52
N GLY A 29 -5.45 9.90 -6.45
CA GLY A 29 -5.83 11.14 -5.76
C GLY A 29 -5.89 11.01 -4.23
N THR A 30 -5.43 9.88 -3.68
CA THR A 30 -5.31 9.65 -2.24
C THR A 30 -3.84 9.53 -1.82
N ASN A 31 -3.61 9.43 -0.50
CA ASN A 31 -2.27 9.23 0.03
C ASN A 31 -1.60 7.94 -0.49
N SER A 32 -2.35 6.92 -0.91
CA SER A 32 -1.75 5.69 -1.46
C SER A 32 -0.93 5.92 -2.73
N GLU A 33 -1.35 6.86 -3.58
CA GLU A 33 -0.60 7.22 -4.78
C GLU A 33 0.73 7.88 -4.44
N TYR A 34 0.72 8.79 -3.46
CA TYR A 34 1.95 9.39 -2.95
C TYR A 34 2.87 8.36 -2.27
N ILE A 35 2.31 7.47 -1.47
CA ILE A 35 3.06 6.40 -0.81
C ILE A 35 3.73 5.48 -1.83
N TRP A 36 3.01 5.10 -2.90
CA TRP A 36 3.57 4.34 -4.00
C TRP A 36 4.77 5.08 -4.61
N TRP A 37 4.62 6.37 -4.92
CA TRP A 37 5.72 7.19 -5.44
C TRP A 37 6.93 7.23 -4.50
N VAL A 38 6.73 7.36 -3.18
CA VAL A 38 7.84 7.31 -2.21
C VAL A 38 8.57 5.97 -2.28
N TYR A 39 7.84 4.85 -2.33
CA TYR A 39 8.45 3.53 -2.45
C TYR A 39 9.19 3.35 -3.77
N SER A 40 8.61 3.80 -4.89
CA SER A 40 9.26 3.67 -6.21
C SER A 40 10.55 4.49 -6.27
N VAL A 41 10.58 5.70 -5.72
CA VAL A 41 11.78 6.54 -5.66
C VAL A 41 12.83 5.91 -4.74
N PHE A 42 12.45 5.50 -3.53
CA PHE A 42 13.39 4.98 -2.53
C PHE A 42 14.05 3.67 -2.99
N TYR A 43 13.26 2.78 -3.59
CA TYR A 43 13.74 1.48 -4.10
C TYR A 43 14.15 1.51 -5.57
N GLN A 44 14.15 2.69 -6.20
CA GLN A 44 14.55 2.90 -7.60
C GLN A 44 13.79 2.00 -8.60
N VAL A 45 12.51 1.71 -8.33
CA VAL A 45 11.71 0.94 -9.28
C VAL A 45 11.25 1.85 -10.41
N ASN A 46 11.42 1.36 -11.65
CA ASN A 46 10.99 2.07 -12.83
C ASN A 46 9.47 2.06 -12.92
N THR A 47 8.84 3.21 -12.67
CA THR A 47 7.38 3.36 -12.68
C THR A 47 6.77 3.11 -14.06
N ASP A 48 7.53 3.29 -15.15
CA ASP A 48 7.03 3.02 -16.51
C ASP A 48 6.84 1.52 -16.77
N GLN A 49 7.45 0.67 -15.93
CA GLN A 49 7.30 -0.78 -15.99
C GLN A 49 6.18 -1.28 -15.07
N VAL A 50 5.49 -0.40 -14.34
CA VAL A 50 4.45 -0.78 -13.38
C VAL A 50 3.11 -0.22 -13.85
N ASP A 51 2.11 -1.08 -13.92
CA ASP A 51 0.75 -0.67 -14.30
C ASP A 51 -0.05 -0.31 -13.03
N ILE A 52 -0.47 0.95 -12.92
CA ILE A 52 -1.26 1.43 -11.77
C ILE A 52 -2.74 1.34 -12.10
N ILE A 53 -3.40 0.38 -11.45
CA ILE A 53 -4.83 0.13 -11.57
C ILE A 53 -5.56 0.95 -10.52
N ASP A 54 -6.25 2.00 -10.96
CA ASP A 54 -7.04 2.87 -10.10
C ASP A 54 -8.29 2.14 -9.61
N LEU A 55 -8.35 1.85 -8.32
CA LEU A 55 -9.43 1.11 -7.69
C LEU A 55 -9.81 1.75 -6.36
N PRO A 56 -11.11 1.86 -6.04
CA PRO A 56 -11.52 2.33 -4.72
C PRO A 56 -11.06 1.35 -3.65
N ILE A 57 -10.79 1.88 -2.45
CA ILE A 57 -10.26 1.09 -1.33
C ILE A 57 -11.11 -0.14 -0.99
N SER A 58 -12.42 -0.07 -1.17
CA SER A 58 -13.36 -1.17 -0.93
C SER A 58 -13.19 -2.35 -1.90
N GLU A 59 -12.56 -2.14 -3.06
CA GLU A 59 -12.38 -3.17 -4.09
C GLU A 59 -10.98 -3.80 -4.09
N LEU A 60 -9.99 -3.15 -3.46
CA LEU A 60 -8.59 -3.59 -3.50
C LEU A 60 -8.38 -5.02 -3.01
N GLY A 61 -8.99 -5.38 -1.88
CA GLY A 61 -8.87 -6.73 -1.31
C GLY A 61 -9.35 -7.81 -2.27
N LYS A 62 -10.59 -7.66 -2.78
CA LYS A 62 -11.15 -8.57 -3.77
C LYS A 62 -10.34 -8.59 -5.07
N ALA A 63 -9.89 -7.44 -5.57
CA ALA A 63 -9.08 -7.37 -6.79
C ALA A 63 -7.74 -8.11 -6.64
N LEU A 64 -7.14 -8.07 -5.44
CA LEU A 64 -5.92 -8.81 -5.14
C LEU A 64 -6.17 -10.32 -5.08
N ILE A 65 -7.25 -10.76 -4.43
CA ILE A 65 -7.61 -12.19 -4.35
C ILE A 65 -8.02 -12.77 -5.71
N ASP A 66 -8.73 -11.98 -6.53
CA ASP A 66 -9.17 -12.37 -7.87
C ASP A 66 -8.03 -12.27 -8.93
N ASP A 67 -6.77 -12.00 -8.52
CA ASP A 67 -5.60 -11.84 -9.41
C ASP A 67 -5.76 -10.74 -10.49
N LYS A 68 -6.58 -9.73 -10.22
CA LYS A 68 -6.73 -8.54 -11.09
C LYS A 68 -5.56 -7.57 -10.92
N VAL A 69 -4.94 -7.58 -9.76
CA VAL A 69 -3.71 -6.85 -9.43
C VAL A 69 -2.76 -7.78 -8.70
N ASP A 70 -1.46 -7.54 -8.84
CA ASP A 70 -0.42 -8.37 -8.23
C ASP A 70 -0.09 -7.90 -6.79
N ALA A 71 -0.33 -6.61 -6.50
CA ALA A 71 -0.17 -6.01 -5.19
C ALA A 71 -1.13 -4.84 -4.99
N ILE A 72 -1.36 -4.46 -3.73
CA ILE A 72 -2.16 -3.27 -3.37
C ILE A 72 -1.42 -2.39 -2.38
N VAL A 73 -1.61 -1.06 -2.50
CA VAL A 73 -1.07 -0.08 -1.56
C VAL A 73 -2.16 0.34 -0.58
N THR A 74 -1.95 0.02 0.70
CA THR A 74 -2.95 0.18 1.75
C THR A 74 -2.39 0.91 2.97
N TRP A 75 -3.30 1.38 3.83
CA TRP A 75 -3.01 2.07 5.07
C TRP A 75 -4.01 1.63 6.15
N GLN A 76 -3.80 2.09 7.38
CA GLN A 76 -4.72 1.79 8.49
C GLN A 76 -5.96 2.71 8.43
N PRO A 77 -7.17 2.19 8.69
CA PRO A 77 -7.48 0.85 9.21
C PRO A 77 -7.64 -0.25 8.16
N TRP A 78 -7.62 0.08 6.86
CA TRP A 78 -7.92 -0.84 5.76
C TRP A 78 -7.01 -2.06 5.70
N THR A 79 -5.72 -1.92 6.01
CA THR A 79 -4.81 -3.06 6.09
C THR A 79 -5.32 -4.10 7.10
N ASN A 80 -5.79 -3.67 8.28
CA ASN A 80 -6.32 -4.59 9.28
C ASN A 80 -7.63 -5.23 8.80
N HIS A 81 -8.48 -4.48 8.09
CA HIS A 81 -9.69 -5.05 7.48
C HIS A 81 -9.35 -6.16 6.48
N PHE A 82 -8.39 -5.93 5.58
CA PHE A 82 -7.98 -6.95 4.61
C PHE A 82 -7.32 -8.16 5.26
N ILE A 83 -6.46 -7.96 6.27
CA ILE A 83 -5.85 -9.08 7.01
C ILE A 83 -6.93 -9.87 7.76
N ALA A 84 -7.92 -9.21 8.36
CA ALA A 84 -9.01 -9.89 9.05
C ALA A 84 -9.93 -10.67 8.09
N GLU A 85 -10.13 -10.16 6.88
CA GLU A 85 -11.01 -10.78 5.87
C GLU A 85 -10.33 -11.92 5.11
N TYR A 86 -9.06 -11.74 4.71
CA TYR A 86 -8.36 -12.66 3.81
C TYR A 86 -7.25 -13.48 4.49
N GLY A 87 -6.84 -13.11 5.70
CA GLY A 87 -5.94 -13.88 6.56
C GLY A 87 -4.65 -14.29 5.86
N ASP A 88 -4.38 -15.60 5.89
CA ASP A 88 -3.15 -16.24 5.37
C ASP A 88 -3.00 -16.18 3.85
N GLN A 89 -4.00 -15.64 3.13
CA GLN A 89 -3.90 -15.41 1.68
C GLN A 89 -3.09 -14.16 1.35
N LEU A 90 -2.84 -13.30 2.34
CA LEU A 90 -2.11 -12.05 2.16
C LEU A 90 -0.73 -12.14 2.80
N LYS A 91 0.25 -11.52 2.14
CA LYS A 91 1.59 -11.26 2.70
C LYS A 91 1.94 -9.79 2.54
N GLN A 92 2.67 -9.26 3.51
CA GLN A 92 3.27 -7.93 3.41
C GLN A 92 4.52 -8.01 2.55
N VAL A 93 4.69 -7.03 1.66
CA VAL A 93 5.90 -6.88 0.86
C VAL A 93 6.98 -6.22 1.71
N GLU A 94 8.15 -6.84 1.78
CA GLU A 94 9.30 -6.30 2.49
C GLU A 94 9.72 -4.95 1.91
N GLY A 95 10.16 -4.04 2.79
CA GLY A 95 10.48 -2.67 2.42
C GLY A 95 9.28 -1.72 2.37
N SER A 96 8.06 -2.20 2.57
CA SER A 96 6.87 -1.31 2.63
C SER A 96 6.80 -0.43 3.89
N HIS A 97 7.88 -0.30 4.68
CA HIS A 97 7.92 0.40 5.96
C HIS A 97 8.68 1.73 5.92
N VAL A 98 9.15 2.16 4.75
CA VAL A 98 9.99 3.37 4.57
C VAL A 98 9.28 4.66 4.97
N TYR A 99 7.95 4.68 4.96
CA TYR A 99 7.16 5.87 5.27
C TYR A 99 6.14 5.62 6.38
N SER A 100 6.26 6.40 7.46
CA SER A 100 5.33 6.36 8.61
C SER A 100 4.53 7.65 8.68
N ALA A 101 3.21 7.53 8.53
CA ALA A 101 2.28 8.62 8.79
C ALA A 101 2.26 8.95 10.29
N LYS A 102 2.38 10.25 10.62
CA LYS A 102 2.29 10.74 12.00
C LYS A 102 0.96 11.44 12.22
N TRP A 103 0.23 11.03 13.25
CA TRP A 103 -0.96 11.71 13.72
C TRP A 103 -0.57 12.65 14.85
N LEU A 104 -0.59 13.95 14.58
CA LEU A 104 -0.19 14.98 15.55
C LEU A 104 -1.45 15.63 16.15
N LEU A 105 -1.63 15.45 17.46
CA LEU A 105 -2.62 16.22 18.23
C LEU A 105 -1.97 17.53 18.66
N VAL A 106 -2.46 18.64 18.14
CA VAL A 106 -1.99 19.98 18.50
C VAL A 106 -3.05 20.66 19.36
N THR A 107 -2.64 21.18 20.52
CA THR A 107 -3.51 21.97 21.41
C THR A 107 -2.82 23.29 21.75
N THR A 108 -3.61 24.34 21.93
CA THR A 108 -3.14 25.65 22.36
C THR A 108 -3.46 25.84 23.84
N ARG A 109 -2.49 26.29 24.64
CA ARG A 109 -2.77 26.78 25.99
C ARG A 109 -2.78 28.30 26.00
N LYS A 110 -3.77 28.90 26.67
CA LYS A 110 -3.76 30.34 26.93
C LYS A 110 -2.84 30.59 28.13
N ILE A 111 -1.84 31.46 27.96
CA ILE A 111 -1.03 31.96 29.09
C ILE A 111 -1.65 33.29 29.50
N THR A 112 -2.17 33.36 30.72
CA THR A 112 -2.62 34.61 31.36
C THR A 112 -1.46 35.18 32.18
N GLU A 113 -1.22 36.48 32.04
CA GLU A 113 -0.27 37.28 32.84
C GLU A 113 -0.71 37.39 34.30
#